data_AF-A0A5C4PK37-F1
#
_entry.id   AF-A0A5C4PK37-F1
#
_cell.length_a   1.000
_cell.length_b   1.000
_cell.length_c   1.000
_cell.angle_alpha   90.00
_cell.angle_beta   90.00
_cell.angle_gamma   90.00
#
_symmetry.space_group_name_H-M   'P 1'
#
loop_
_entity.id
_entity.type
_entity.pdbx_description
1 polymer ?
#
loop_
_entity_poly.entity_id
_entity_poly.type
_entity_poly.pdbx_seq_one_letter_code
_entity_poly.pdbx_strand_id
1 'polypeptide(L)'
;MKMELALYQALIAINVPEPKAHAVINAMENDMHTLLATKSDLTNLEHRLTAEIAKADSKLTIRMGVMLSATIGILIAAMNFIH
;
A
#
# COMPACT_ATOMS: atom_id res chain seq x y z
N MET A 1 16.03 -12.98 14.11
CA MET A 1 16.86 -14.11 14.61
C MET A 1 18.32 -14.16 14.14
N LYS A 2 18.68 -14.40 12.86
CA LYS A 2 20.12 -14.53 12.48
C LYS A 2 20.93 -13.25 12.74
N MET A 3 20.31 -12.09 12.54
CA MET A 3 20.94 -10.78 12.76
C MET A 3 21.04 -10.42 14.25
N GLU A 4 20.00 -10.69 15.05
CA GLU A 4 20.05 -10.52 16.52
C GLU A 4 21.16 -11.38 17.15
N LEU A 5 21.32 -12.62 16.71
CA LEU A 5 22.38 -13.51 17.22
C LEU A 5 23.77 -12.99 16.86
N ALA A 6 23.97 -12.49 15.64
CA ALA A 6 25.24 -11.92 15.22
C ALA A 6 25.57 -10.63 16.00
N LEU A 7 24.57 -9.77 16.23
CA LEU A 7 24.74 -8.54 17.01
C LEU A 7 24.99 -8.84 18.49
N TYR A 8 24.27 -9.80 19.06
CA TYR A 8 24.50 -10.27 20.42
C TYR A 8 25.93 -10.78 20.60
N GLN A 9 26.39 -11.66 19.71
CA GLN A 9 27.76 -12.17 19.74
C GLN A 9 28.80 -11.05 19.59
N ALA A 10 28.55 -10.06 18.72
CA ALA A 10 29.43 -8.91 18.57
C ALA A 10 29.49 -8.03 19.84
N LEU A 11 28.36 -7.80 20.51
CA LEU A 11 28.28 -7.01 21.75
C LEU A 11 28.99 -7.71 22.90
N ILE A 12 28.80 -9.02 23.05
CA ILE A 12 29.52 -9.82 24.05
C ILE A 12 31.03 -9.85 23.75
N ALA A 13 31.43 -9.94 22.47
CA ALA A 13 32.84 -9.94 22.07
C ALA A 13 33.60 -8.64 22.41
N ILE A 14 32.88 -7.51 22.56
CA ILE A 14 33.46 -6.23 23.01
C ILE A 14 33.25 -5.98 24.51
N ASN A 15 33.01 -7.03 25.31
CA ASN A 15 32.79 -6.97 26.76
C ASN A 15 31.56 -6.15 27.21
N VAL A 16 30.51 -6.05 26.39
CA VAL A 16 29.24 -5.49 26.88
C VAL A 16 28.56 -6.52 27.80
N PRO A 17 28.13 -6.15 29.01
CA PRO A 17 27.39 -7.04 29.90
C PRO A 17 26.10 -7.55 29.24
N GLU A 18 25.81 -8.84 29.43
CA GLU A 18 24.63 -9.55 28.93
C GLU A 18 23.30 -8.75 29.01
N PRO A 19 22.92 -8.18 30.18
CA PRO A 19 21.67 -7.43 30.29
C PRO A 19 21.64 -6.16 29.43
N LYS A 20 22.79 -5.54 29.18
CA LYS A 20 22.90 -4.36 28.31
C LYS A 20 22.85 -4.75 26.84
N ALA A 21 23.46 -5.88 26.46
CA ALA A 21 23.39 -6.39 25.10
C ALA A 21 21.94 -6.71 24.70
N HIS A 22 21.17 -7.36 25.59
CA HIS A 22 19.75 -7.61 25.38
C HIS A 22 18.93 -6.33 25.28
N ALA A 23 19.20 -5.33 26.14
CA ALA A 23 18.49 -4.05 26.08
C ALA A 23 18.69 -3.33 24.74
N VAL A 24 19.90 -3.35 24.18
CA VAL A 24 20.21 -2.75 22.88
C VAL A 24 19.49 -3.47 21.74
N ILE A 25 19.51 -4.81 21.75
CA ILE A 25 18.82 -5.61 20.73
C ILE A 25 17.32 -5.35 20.78
N ASN A 26 16.72 -5.37 21.96
CA ASN A 26 15.28 -5.13 22.14
C ASN A 26 14.88 -3.71 21.73
N ALA A 27 15.67 -2.70 22.09
CA ALA A 27 15.41 -1.32 21.68
C ALA A 27 15.50 -1.18 20.15
N MET A 28 16.51 -1.78 19.53
CA MET A 28 16.72 -1.70 18.08
C MET A 28 15.67 -2.50 17.29
N GLU A 29 15.23 -3.66 17.79
CA GLU A 29 14.11 -4.41 17.22
C GLU A 29 12.81 -3.59 17.29
N ASN A 30 12.53 -2.98 18.44
CA ASN A 30 11.37 -2.11 18.62
C ASN A 30 11.42 -0.89 17.68
N ASP A 31 12.58 -0.27 17.52
CA ASP A 31 12.80 0.86 16.59
C ASP A 31 12.61 0.41 15.13
N MET A 32 13.08 -0.78 14.75
CA MET A 32 12.81 -1.34 13.42
C MET A 32 11.32 -1.56 13.16
N HIS A 33 10.56 -2.00 14.16
CA HIS A 33 9.11 -2.20 14.04
C HIS A 33 8.31 -0.90 14.03
N THR A 34 8.84 0.19 14.60
CA THR A 34 8.12 1.45 14.77
C THR A 34 8.51 2.52 13.74
N LEU A 35 9.78 2.58 13.33
CA LEU A 35 10.30 3.65 12.46
C LEU A 35 10.45 3.24 10.99
N LEU A 36 10.52 1.94 10.69
CA LEU A 36 10.63 1.47 9.32
C LEU A 36 9.24 1.12 8.80
N ALA A 37 8.86 1.71 7.66
CA ALA A 37 7.74 1.22 6.89
C ALA A 37 7.99 -0.25 6.58
N THR A 38 7.21 -1.13 7.19
CA THR A 38 7.41 -2.56 7.05
C THR A 38 7.05 -2.99 5.63
N LYS A 39 7.58 -4.11 5.17
CA LYS A 39 7.16 -4.68 3.87
C LYS A 39 5.64 -4.86 3.81
N SER A 40 5.00 -5.14 4.96
CA SER A 40 3.55 -5.23 5.07
C SER A 40 2.85 -3.89 4.78
N ASP A 41 3.41 -2.77 5.25
CA ASP A 41 2.84 -1.44 4.99
C ASP A 41 2.90 -1.09 3.50
N LEU A 42 3.99 -1.47 2.84
CA LEU A 42 4.12 -1.31 1.39
C LEU A 42 3.09 -2.15 0.64
N THR A 43 2.95 -3.44 0.98
CA THR A 43 1.93 -4.31 0.39
C THR A 43 0.51 -3.79 0.63
N ASN A 44 0.23 -3.27 1.83
CA ASN A 44 -1.06 -2.64 2.15
C ASN A 44 -1.30 -1.39 1.30
N LEU A 45 -0.27 -0.57 1.09
CA LEU A 45 -0.34 0.61 0.23
C LEU A 45 -0.59 0.22 -1.24
N GLU A 46 0.13 -0.78 -1.76
CA GLU A 46 -0.08 -1.32 -3.11
C GLU A 46 -1.51 -1.80 -3.30
N HIS A 47 -2.04 -2.62 -2.37
CA HIS A 47 -3.42 -3.08 -2.42
C HIS A 47 -4.43 -1.93 -2.43
N ARG A 48 -4.22 -0.91 -1.59
CA ARG A 48 -5.08 0.29 -1.55
C ARG A 48 -5.03 1.05 -2.87
N LEU A 49 -3.85 1.25 -3.44
CA LEU A 49 -3.67 1.95 -4.72
C LEU A 49 -4.34 1.18 -5.86
N THR A 50 -4.14 -0.15 -5.95
CA THR A 50 -4.80 -0.98 -6.97
C THR A 50 -6.33 -0.90 -6.85
N ALA A 51 -6.86 -0.93 -5.63
CA ALA A 51 -8.30 -0.81 -5.39
C ALA A 51 -8.85 0.58 -5.81
N GLU A 52 -8.11 1.66 -5.51
CA GLU A 52 -8.51 3.02 -5.90
C GLU A 52 -8.46 3.21 -7.42
N ILE A 53 -7.46 2.66 -8.10
CA ILE A 53 -7.35 2.68 -9.57
C ILE A 53 -8.54 1.93 -10.18
N ALA A 54 -8.81 0.70 -9.74
CA ALA A 54 -9.95 -0.08 -10.25
C ALA A 54 -11.30 0.64 -10.04
N LYS A 55 -11.46 1.32 -8.89
CA LYS A 55 -12.65 2.12 -8.60
C LYS A 55 -12.75 3.33 -9.53
N ALA A 56 -11.63 4.01 -9.81
CA ALA A 56 -11.60 5.13 -10.74
C ALA A 56 -11.95 4.69 -12.16
N ASP A 57 -11.40 3.58 -12.63
CA ASP A 57 -11.67 3.00 -13.95
C ASP A 57 -13.14 2.60 -14.12
N SER A 58 -13.71 1.94 -13.10
CA SER A 58 -15.14 1.59 -13.10
C SER A 58 -16.02 2.84 -13.16
N LYS A 59 -15.72 3.85 -12.36
CA LYS A 59 -16.47 5.12 -12.35
C LYS A 59 -16.38 5.84 -13.69
N LEU A 60 -15.22 5.84 -14.33
CA LEU A 60 -15.04 6.43 -15.64
C LEU A 60 -15.84 5.66 -16.70
N THR A 61 -15.74 4.33 -16.70
CA THR A 61 -16.47 3.45 -17.62
C THR A 61 -17.98 3.69 -17.54
N ILE A 62 -18.52 3.74 -16.32
CA ILE A 62 -19.95 4.00 -16.10
C ILE A 62 -20.33 5.38 -16.65
N ARG A 63 -19.56 6.43 -16.34
CA ARG A 63 -19.85 7.80 -16.81
C ARG A 63 -19.80 7.90 -18.33
N MET A 64 -18.81 7.28 -18.96
CA MET A 64 -18.70 7.25 -20.42
C MET A 64 -19.85 6.47 -21.05
N GLY A 65 -20.23 5.32 -20.50
CA GLY A 65 -21.40 4.55 -20.95
C GLY A 65 -22.71 5.35 -20.88
N VAL A 66 -22.93 6.08 -19.77
CA VAL A 66 -24.10 6.96 -19.61
C VAL A 66 -24.07 8.13 -20.59
N MET A 67 -22.90 8.76 -20.80
CA MET A 67 -22.78 9.87 -21.73
C MET A 67 -23.05 9.41 -23.17
N LEU A 68 -22.53 8.25 -23.58
CA LEU A 68 -22.75 7.69 -24.91
C LEU A 68 -24.21 7.29 -25.16
N SER A 69 -24.88 6.69 -24.17
CA SER A 69 -26.31 6.37 -24.32
C SER A 69 -27.17 7.63 -24.41
N ALA A 70 -26.85 8.67 -23.64
CA ALA A 70 -27.53 9.96 -23.70
C ALA A 70 -27.33 10.63 -25.07
N THR A 71 -26.10 10.69 -25.59
CA THR A 71 -25.83 11.30 -26.90
C THR A 71 -26.54 10.56 -28.04
N ILE A 72 -26.48 9.22 -28.04
CA ILE A 72 -27.19 8.40 -29.04
C ILE A 72 -28.70 8.59 -28.93
N GLY A 73 -29.26 8.61 -27.71
CA GLY A 73 -30.69 8.83 -27.49
C GLY A 73 -31.17 10.17 -28.03
N ILE A 74 -30.40 11.24 -27.82
CA ILE A 74 -30.70 12.58 -28.36
C ILE A 74 -30.67 12.57 -29.89
N LEU A 75 -29.67 11.92 -30.50
CA LEU A 75 -29.57 11.81 -31.96
C LEU A 75 -30.77 11.08 -32.56
N ILE A 76 -31.17 9.94 -31.98
CA ILE A 76 -32.33 9.17 -32.44
C ILE A 76 -33.62 9.99 -32.32
N ALA A 77 -33.83 10.67 -31.18
CA ALA A 77 -34.99 11.51 -30.97
C ALA A 77 -35.06 12.67 -31.99
N ALA A 78 -33.91 13.31 -32.27
CA ALA A 78 -33.83 14.37 -33.27
C ALA A 78 -34.14 13.85 -34.70
N MET A 79 -33.67 12.67 -35.07
CA MET A 79 -33.97 12.07 -36.38
C MET A 79 -35.46 11.75 -36.55
N ASN A 80 -36.12 11.22 -35.51
CA ASN A 80 -37.55 10.94 -35.50
C ASN A 80 -38.42 12.21 -35.50
N PHE A 81 -37.89 13.36 -35.10
CA PHE A 81 -38.64 14.63 -35.14
C PHE A 81 -38.59 15.30 -36.52
N ILE A 82 -37.61 14.95 -37.35
CA ILE A 82 -37.39 15.54 -38.69
C ILE A 82 -38.07 14.70 -39.81
N HIS A 83 -38.30 13.40 -39.57
CA HIS A 83 -39.14 12.54 -40.42
C HIS A 83 -40.61 12.61 -40.01
#